data_AF-A0A3C0GC22-F1
#
_entry.id   AF-A0A3C0GC22-F1
#
_cell.length_a   1.000
_cell.length_b   1.000
_cell.length_c   1.000
_cell.angle_alpha   90.00
_cell.angle_beta   90.00
_cell.angle_gamma   90.00
#
_symmetry.space_group_name_H-M   'P 1'
#
loop_
_entity.id
_entity.type
_entity.pdbx_description
1 polymer ?
#
loop_
_entity_poly.entity_id
_entity_poly.type
_entity_poly.pdbx_seq_one_letter_code
_entity_poly.pdbx_strand_id
1 'polypeptide(L)'
;MSSDNNTVQNDYYTSFTFGKDEFIKYRRNIRKGTGMWSSEDLDSRGIPTKTLPIEERWSAKHFKLSDVFKELDIPTSLVYEAPDFYNLADWNSYRNYLASEFCETVSRPPKEMFYYREFNYIGEKQQDI
;
A
#
# COMPACT_ATOMS: atom_id res chain seq x y z
N MET A 1 -4.96 -1.53 -8.38
CA MET A 1 -5.93 -0.52 -8.82
C MET A 1 -5.18 0.68 -9.35
N SER A 2 -5.70 1.30 -10.39
CA SER A 2 -5.23 2.57 -10.93
C SER A 2 -6.37 3.59 -10.92
N SER A 3 -6.01 4.87 -10.91
CA SER A 3 -6.93 5.99 -11.08
C SER A 3 -6.17 7.09 -11.81
N ASP A 4 -6.71 7.58 -12.92
CA ASP A 4 -6.08 8.57 -13.79
C ASP A 4 -4.67 8.13 -14.24
N ASN A 5 -4.51 6.84 -14.58
CA ASN A 5 -3.23 6.18 -14.86
C ASN A 5 -2.19 6.20 -13.71
N ASN A 6 -2.58 6.63 -12.51
CA ASN A 6 -1.71 6.60 -11.33
C ASN A 6 -1.91 5.30 -10.53
N THR A 7 -0.81 4.73 -10.07
CA THR A 7 -0.77 3.54 -9.22
C THR A 7 0.03 3.79 -7.95
N VAL A 8 0.16 2.77 -7.09
CA VAL A 8 1.03 2.81 -5.90
C VAL A 8 2.50 3.14 -6.21
N GLN A 9 2.99 2.84 -7.43
CA GLN A 9 4.34 3.22 -7.85
C GLN A 9 4.51 4.73 -8.06
N ASN A 10 3.42 5.46 -8.25
CA ASN A 10 3.40 6.91 -8.44
C ASN A 10 3.20 7.67 -7.12
N ASP A 11 3.45 7.03 -5.97
CA ASP A 11 3.14 7.57 -4.65
C ASP A 11 1.66 7.91 -4.44
N TYR A 12 0.79 7.26 -5.20
CA TYR A 12 -0.65 7.39 -5.10
C TYR A 12 -1.21 6.30 -4.18
N TYR A 13 -2.09 6.66 -3.25
CA TYR A 13 -2.62 5.75 -2.24
C TYR A 13 -3.73 4.84 -2.80
N THR A 14 -3.53 4.27 -3.98
CA THR A 14 -4.48 3.33 -4.59
C THR A 14 -4.34 1.96 -3.94
N SER A 15 -5.46 1.23 -3.88
CA SER A 15 -5.48 -0.14 -3.40
C SER A 15 -4.66 -1.07 -4.31
N PHE A 16 -3.89 -1.96 -3.69
CA PHE A 16 -3.09 -2.96 -4.39
C PHE A 16 -3.06 -4.26 -3.61
N THR A 17 -2.79 -5.34 -4.31
CA THR A 17 -2.59 -6.68 -3.75
C THR A 17 -1.34 -7.27 -4.37
N PHE A 18 -0.65 -8.12 -3.63
CA PHE A 18 0.56 -8.80 -4.09
C PHE A 18 0.66 -10.18 -3.45
N GLY A 19 1.38 -11.08 -4.11
CA GLY A 19 1.57 -12.45 -3.66
C GLY A 19 2.78 -12.63 -2.74
N LYS A 20 3.08 -13.90 -2.47
CA LYS A 20 4.20 -14.30 -1.61
C LYS A 20 5.56 -13.87 -2.19
N ASP A 21 5.73 -13.99 -3.50
CA ASP A 21 7.03 -13.76 -4.14
C ASP A 21 7.35 -12.27 -4.19
N GLU A 22 6.35 -11.43 -4.46
CA GLU A 22 6.45 -9.97 -4.39
C GLU A 22 6.73 -9.50 -2.96
N PHE A 23 6.06 -10.08 -1.96
CA PHE A 23 6.30 -9.75 -0.55
C PHE A 23 7.78 -9.92 -0.16
N ILE A 24 8.41 -11.02 -0.60
CA ILE A 24 9.82 -11.28 -0.31
C ILE A 24 10.71 -10.20 -0.93
N LYS A 25 10.42 -9.76 -2.16
CA LYS A 25 11.15 -8.70 -2.85
C LYS A 25 11.01 -7.37 -2.12
N TYR A 26 9.80 -6.91 -1.86
CA TYR A 26 9.55 -5.63 -1.17
C TYR A 26 10.15 -5.60 0.23
N ARG A 27 10.02 -6.71 0.97
CA ARG A 27 10.63 -6.84 2.30
C ARG A 27 12.15 -6.73 2.26
N ARG A 28 12.81 -7.34 1.26
CA ARG A 28 14.27 -7.22 1.10
C ARG A 28 14.67 -5.77 0.85
N ASN A 29 13.90 -5.05 0.05
CA ASN A 29 14.16 -3.65 -0.25
C ASN A 29 14.01 -2.74 0.98
N ILE A 30 12.92 -2.88 1.74
CA ILE A 30 12.70 -2.15 3.01
C ILE A 30 13.85 -2.41 3.99
N ARG A 31 14.31 -3.68 4.08
CA ARG A 31 15.34 -4.07 5.05
C ARG A 31 16.67 -3.34 4.89
N LYS A 32 16.99 -2.87 3.68
CA LYS A 32 18.19 -2.08 3.41
C LYS A 32 18.23 -0.79 4.25
N GLY A 33 17.07 -0.17 4.50
CA GLY A 33 16.98 1.07 5.27
C GLY A 33 16.63 0.90 6.75
N THR A 34 16.40 -0.32 7.24
CA THR A 34 15.95 -0.55 8.65
C THR A 34 17.07 -0.82 9.64
N GLY A 35 18.32 -0.92 9.17
CA GLY A 35 19.45 -1.39 9.96
C GLY A 35 20.41 -0.30 10.44
N MET A 36 21.28 -0.70 11.36
CA MET A 36 22.45 0.06 11.79
C MET A 36 23.72 -0.34 11.02
N TRP A 37 23.75 -1.55 10.46
CA TRP A 37 24.93 -2.16 9.88
C TRP A 37 24.93 -2.04 8.35
N SER A 38 26.12 -1.80 7.79
CA SER A 38 26.35 -1.82 6.34
C SER A 38 26.19 -3.23 5.80
N SER A 39 25.49 -3.38 4.67
CA SER A 39 25.40 -4.66 3.95
C SER A 39 26.61 -4.95 3.05
N GLU A 40 27.53 -4.00 2.91
CA GLU A 40 28.69 -4.10 2.01
C GLU A 40 29.96 -4.56 2.73
N ASP A 41 30.13 -4.17 4.00
CA ASP A 41 31.32 -4.50 4.80
C ASP A 41 31.10 -5.78 5.62
N LEU A 42 31.22 -6.93 4.95
CA LEU A 42 31.07 -8.24 5.57
C LEU A 42 32.43 -8.86 5.93
N ASP A 43 32.49 -9.60 7.04
CA ASP A 43 33.65 -10.44 7.37
C ASP A 43 33.70 -11.72 6.52
N SER A 44 34.71 -12.56 6.75
CA SER A 44 34.88 -13.86 6.07
C SER A 44 33.74 -14.85 6.34
N ARG A 45 32.86 -14.57 7.30
CA ARG A 45 31.68 -15.37 7.67
C ARG A 45 30.38 -14.73 7.18
N GLY A 46 30.44 -13.61 6.46
CA GLY A 46 29.27 -12.89 5.93
C GLY A 46 28.56 -12.02 6.98
N ILE A 47 29.21 -11.69 8.09
CA ILE A 47 28.65 -10.88 9.17
C ILE A 47 29.05 -9.40 8.96
N PRO A 48 28.09 -8.46 9.01
CA PRO A 48 28.39 -7.03 8.93
C PRO A 48 29.34 -6.55 10.03
N THR A 49 30.38 -5.82 9.65
CA THR A 49 31.42 -5.33 10.58
C THR A 49 31.42 -3.82 10.77
N LYS A 50 30.89 -3.05 9.81
CA LYS A 50 30.79 -1.59 9.91
C LYS A 50 29.37 -1.11 10.12
N THR A 51 29.22 -0.12 11.00
CA THR A 51 27.96 0.60 11.19
C THR A 51 27.84 1.75 10.21
N LEU A 52 26.62 2.00 9.72
CA LEU A 52 26.29 3.17 8.92
C LEU A 52 26.45 4.46 9.75
N PRO A 53 26.70 5.62 9.10
CA PRO A 53 26.59 6.94 9.72
C PRO A 53 25.21 7.15 10.36
N ILE A 54 25.13 7.93 11.45
CA ILE A 54 23.89 8.11 12.23
C ILE A 54 22.70 8.54 11.36
N GLU A 55 22.95 9.40 10.37
CA GLU A 55 21.94 9.96 9.45
C GLU A 55 21.37 8.93 8.47
N GLU A 56 22.12 7.87 8.16
CA GLU A 56 21.73 6.84 7.20
C GLU A 56 21.04 5.65 7.86
N ARG A 57 21.16 5.53 9.18
CA ARG A 57 20.50 4.47 9.97
C ARG A 57 19.00 4.70 10.02
N TRP A 58 18.25 3.61 9.95
CA TRP A 58 16.77 3.65 10.01
C TRP A 58 16.13 4.59 8.96
N SER A 59 16.80 4.79 7.83
CA SER A 59 16.34 5.60 6.70
C SER A 59 15.02 5.13 6.10
N ALA A 60 14.62 3.87 6.33
CA ALA A 60 13.34 3.32 5.88
C ALA A 60 12.11 4.13 6.35
N LYS A 61 12.23 4.91 7.43
CA LYS A 61 11.16 5.82 7.90
C LYS A 61 10.81 6.94 6.91
N HIS A 62 11.70 7.23 5.97
CA HIS A 62 11.52 8.26 4.95
C HIS A 62 11.21 7.68 3.57
N PHE A 63 11.03 6.37 3.45
CA PHE A 63 10.74 5.73 2.17
C PHE A 63 9.35 6.14 1.69
N LYS A 64 9.27 6.46 0.41
CA LYS A 64 7.99 6.65 -0.28
C LYS A 64 7.42 5.30 -0.75
N LEU A 65 6.18 5.30 -1.20
CA LEU A 65 5.55 4.07 -1.74
C LEU A 65 6.30 3.62 -3.00
N SER A 66 6.66 4.56 -3.86
CA SER A 66 7.50 4.36 -5.03
C SER A 66 8.82 3.68 -4.67
N ASP A 67 9.45 4.04 -3.55
CA ASP A 67 10.68 3.39 -3.06
C ASP A 67 10.48 1.93 -2.67
N VAL A 68 9.34 1.60 -2.06
CA VAL A 68 9.03 0.24 -1.62
C VAL A 68 8.65 -0.65 -2.80
N PHE A 69 7.84 -0.14 -3.72
CA PHE A 69 7.21 -0.90 -4.82
C PHE A 69 7.93 -0.75 -6.17
N LYS A 70 9.20 -0.31 -6.20
CA LYS A 70 10.02 -0.17 -7.42
C LYS A 70 10.02 -1.41 -8.31
N GLU A 71 9.99 -2.59 -7.70
CA GLU A 71 10.06 -3.89 -8.38
C GLU A 71 8.67 -4.51 -8.68
N LEU A 72 7.58 -3.73 -8.57
CA LEU A 72 6.25 -4.20 -8.97
C LEU A 72 6.17 -4.30 -10.50
N ASP A 73 5.82 -5.49 -10.98
CA ASP A 73 5.66 -5.79 -12.41
C ASP A 73 4.23 -5.44 -12.84
N ILE A 74 4.02 -4.23 -13.35
CA ILE A 74 2.70 -3.75 -13.78
C ILE A 74 2.21 -4.43 -15.07
N PRO A 75 3.03 -4.63 -16.12
CA PRO A 75 2.57 -5.18 -17.40
C PRO A 75 1.93 -6.57 -17.33
N THR A 76 2.35 -7.41 -16.37
CA THR A 76 1.79 -8.74 -16.14
C THR A 76 0.64 -8.76 -15.13
N SER A 77 0.34 -7.61 -14.51
CA SER A 77 -0.62 -7.50 -13.42
C SER A 77 -2.05 -7.23 -13.90
N LEU A 78 -3.03 -7.68 -13.10
CA LEU A 78 -4.43 -7.31 -13.28
C LEU A 78 -4.65 -5.90 -12.72
N VAL A 79 -4.87 -4.94 -13.60
CA VAL A 79 -5.12 -3.54 -13.22
C VAL A 79 -6.61 -3.23 -13.40
N TYR A 80 -7.26 -2.89 -12.28
CA TYR A 80 -8.61 -2.30 -12.27
C TYR A 80 -8.50 -0.78 -12.22
N GLU A 81 -9.04 -0.09 -13.24
CA GLU A 81 -9.17 1.36 -13.27
C GLU A 81 -10.42 1.77 -12.46
N ALA A 82 -10.20 2.55 -11.40
CA ALA A 82 -11.25 3.09 -10.55
C ALA A 82 -11.54 4.54 -10.96
N PRO A 83 -12.65 4.81 -11.66
CA PRO A 83 -12.99 6.17 -12.07
C PRO A 83 -13.37 7.06 -10.87
N ASP A 84 -14.04 6.49 -9.88
CA ASP A 84 -14.50 7.20 -8.68
C ASP A 84 -13.50 7.03 -7.53
N PHE A 85 -12.28 7.53 -7.72
CA PHE A 85 -11.23 7.52 -6.70
C PHE A 85 -10.84 8.93 -6.29
N TYR A 86 -10.73 9.14 -4.97
CA TYR A 86 -10.30 10.39 -4.39
C TYR A 86 -9.13 10.13 -3.43
N ASN A 87 -7.99 10.76 -3.68
CA ASN A 87 -6.88 10.74 -2.74
C ASN A 87 -7.19 11.67 -1.55
N LEU A 88 -7.26 11.14 -0.33
CA LEU A 88 -7.59 11.91 0.88
C LEU A 88 -6.36 12.27 1.72
N ALA A 89 -5.16 12.19 1.16
CA ALA A 89 -3.91 12.41 1.88
C ALA A 89 -3.68 13.88 2.30
N ASP A 90 -4.34 14.83 1.64
CA ASP A 90 -4.25 16.26 1.95
C ASP A 90 -5.63 16.90 2.16
N TRP A 91 -5.63 18.02 2.91
CA TRP A 91 -6.87 18.72 3.28
C TRP A 91 -7.64 19.27 2.07
N ASN A 92 -6.95 19.69 1.01
CA ASN A 92 -7.62 20.22 -0.16
C ASN A 92 -8.31 19.10 -0.95
N SER A 93 -7.64 17.98 -1.14
CA SER A 93 -8.23 16.81 -1.80
C SER A 93 -9.37 16.20 -0.99
N TYR A 94 -9.29 16.23 0.34
CA TYR A 94 -10.43 15.87 1.19
C TYR A 94 -11.63 16.80 0.99
N ARG A 95 -11.41 18.13 0.93
CA ARG A 95 -12.49 19.07 0.63
C ARG A 95 -13.07 18.88 -0.77
N ASN A 96 -12.23 18.56 -1.77
CA ASN A 96 -12.67 18.24 -3.11
C ASN A 96 -13.56 16.99 -3.13
N TYR A 97 -13.20 15.95 -2.36
CA TYR A 97 -14.05 14.78 -2.17
C TYR A 97 -15.40 15.15 -1.55
N LEU A 98 -15.41 15.92 -0.46
CA LEU A 98 -16.66 16.34 0.21
C LEU A 98 -17.59 17.17 -0.69
N ALA A 99 -17.05 17.90 -1.65
CA ALA A 99 -17.81 18.69 -2.61
C ALA A 99 -18.28 17.89 -3.84
N SER A 100 -17.86 16.63 -3.96
CA SER A 100 -18.19 15.78 -5.11
C SER A 100 -19.53 15.06 -4.91
N GLU A 101 -20.23 14.79 -6.02
CA GLU A 101 -21.46 13.98 -6.02
C GLU A 101 -21.21 12.56 -5.46
N PHE A 102 -20.00 12.04 -5.62
CA PHE A 102 -19.62 10.73 -5.10
C PHE A 102 -19.74 10.66 -3.57
N CYS A 103 -19.45 11.75 -2.85
CA CYS A 103 -19.59 11.79 -1.40
C CYS A 103 -21.05 11.55 -0.95
N GLU A 104 -22.03 11.97 -1.74
CA GLU A 104 -23.46 11.76 -1.42
C GLU A 104 -23.87 10.29 -1.58
N THR A 105 -23.22 9.56 -2.51
CA THR A 105 -23.48 8.13 -2.74
C THR A 105 -22.88 7.24 -1.66
N VAL A 106 -21.82 7.71 -0.99
CA VAL A 106 -21.13 6.95 0.05
C VAL A 106 -21.93 7.05 1.35
N SER A 107 -22.63 5.96 1.68
CA SER A 107 -23.33 5.84 2.95
C SER A 107 -22.48 5.10 3.99
N ARG A 108 -22.70 5.43 5.26
CA ARG A 108 -22.11 4.66 6.36
C ARG A 108 -22.56 3.21 6.22
N PRO A 109 -21.64 2.22 6.25
CA PRO A 109 -22.04 0.83 6.15
C PRO A 109 -23.03 0.47 7.27
N PRO A 110 -23.97 -0.45 6.98
CA PRO A 110 -24.99 -0.88 7.94
C PRO A 110 -24.35 -1.31 9.26
N LYS A 111 -25.01 -1.03 10.40
CA LYS A 111 -24.49 -1.38 11.74
C LYS A 111 -24.25 -2.88 11.87
N GLU A 112 -25.04 -3.66 11.15
CA GLU A 112 -25.01 -5.11 11.01
C GLU A 112 -23.64 -5.59 10.51
N MET A 113 -22.97 -4.83 9.63
CA MET A 113 -21.61 -5.15 9.15
C MET A 113 -20.56 -5.11 10.27
N PHE A 114 -20.79 -4.32 11.31
CA PHE A 114 -19.87 -4.13 12.44
C PHE A 114 -20.30 -4.89 13.70
N TYR A 115 -21.44 -5.59 13.67
CA TYR A 115 -21.92 -6.40 14.78
C TYR A 115 -21.31 -7.80 14.69
N TYR A 116 -20.64 -8.24 15.75
CA TYR A 116 -19.99 -9.55 15.79
C TYR A 116 -21.02 -10.67 15.96
N ARG A 117 -21.31 -11.43 14.91
CA ARG A 117 -21.88 -12.80 14.93
C ARG A 117 -21.53 -13.53 13.63
N GLU A 118 -20.54 -14.42 13.69
CA GLU A 118 -20.20 -15.41 12.63
C GLU A 118 -19.97 -14.86 11.20
N PHE A 119 -19.59 -15.75 10.29
CA PHE A 119 -19.21 -15.43 8.92
C PHE A 119 -20.42 -14.85 8.15
N ASN A 120 -20.33 -13.58 7.75
CA ASN A 120 -21.29 -12.98 6.83
C ASN A 120 -20.99 -13.49 5.41
N TYR A 121 -21.89 -14.29 4.83
CA TYR A 121 -21.80 -14.74 3.44
C TYR A 121 -21.97 -13.54 2.48
N ILE A 122 -20.87 -12.85 2.19
CA ILE A 122 -20.84 -11.82 1.15
C ILE A 122 -20.79 -12.56 -0.20
N GLY A 123 -21.90 -12.59 -0.94
CA GLY A 123 -21.95 -13.13 -2.31
C GLY A 123 -23.09 -14.09 -2.66
N GLU A 124 -23.96 -14.45 -1.72
CA GLU A 124 -25.19 -15.19 -2.05
C GLU A 124 -26.32 -14.23 -2.41
N LYS A 125 -27.05 -14.52 -3.50
CA LYS A 125 -28.24 -13.77 -3.89
C LYS A 125 -29.28 -13.89 -2.77
N GLN A 126 -29.66 -12.78 -2.16
CA GLN A 126 -30.86 -12.75 -1.33
C GLN A 126 -32.05 -13.17 -2.20
N GLN A 127 -32.77 -14.21 -1.78
CA GLN A 127 -34.05 -14.56 -2.36
C GLN A 127 -35.07 -13.57 -1.81
N ASP A 128 -35.64 -12.77 -2.70
CA ASP A 128 -36.77 -11.89 -2.39
C ASP A 128 -37.97 -12.74 -1.96
N ILE A 129 -38.54 -12.42 -0.79
CA ILE A 129 -39.84 -12.94 -0.30
C ILE A 129 -40.91 -11.88 -0.58
#